data_AF-A0A9D1JBX0-F1
#
_entry.id   AF-A0A9D1JBX0-F1
#
_cell.length_a   1.000
_cell.length_b   1.000
_cell.length_c   1.000
_cell.angle_alpha   90.00
_cell.angle_beta   90.00
_cell.angle_gamma   90.00
#
_symmetry.space_group_name_H-M   'P 1'
#
loop_
_entity.id
_entity.type
_entity.pdbx_description
1 polymer ?
#
loop_
_entity_poly.entity_id
_entity_poly.type
_entity_poly.pdbx_seq_one_letter_code
_entity_poly.pdbx_strand_id
1 'polypeptide(L)'
;MKRKTKLPKCLFLMFLCCLLVLPALTLPVRAASGDVSDIKDGDILQFGQADDSIGFTAEWIVLDADHTNTGENGIFLLSKDLIGSDTENGMLFRDIGEDIVVTFDNRGESYAADHPDVLDYQGSDIQKWCSDFLKSHFSEQEQNALIKTYKSDDAYQKPIVFGGKNTSVDFDASENILNGDQIFLLSAEEANNPDYGFSDDADRAATLAGQDAMWWLRSPHSPTYPLDVGMVFTTGSLMDFPVNGQTGFSVKFLTCARPACNLDIEKISAIEKTGTTDDGATIWKLTLTDDTSSEGAASGFSINIILIAGAVCIVLIIIILLTVICRRKKS
;
A
#
# COMPACT_ATOMS: atom_id res chain seq x y z
N MET A 1 -41.68 -48.27 56.06
CA MET A 1 -40.60 -48.72 55.15
C MET A 1 -40.31 -47.62 54.13
N LYS A 2 -39.19 -46.90 54.24
CA LYS A 2 -38.76 -45.86 53.29
C LYS A 2 -38.17 -46.53 52.05
N ARG A 3 -38.71 -46.28 50.84
CA ARG A 3 -38.00 -46.55 49.57
C ARG A 3 -37.54 -45.21 48.98
N LYS A 4 -36.23 -44.99 49.03
CA LYS A 4 -35.52 -43.90 48.35
C LYS A 4 -35.52 -44.19 46.85
N THR A 5 -36.10 -43.32 46.04
CA THR A 5 -35.88 -43.27 44.60
C THR A 5 -34.53 -42.60 44.34
N LYS A 6 -33.54 -43.39 43.88
CA LYS A 6 -32.26 -42.87 43.40
C LYS A 6 -32.47 -42.21 42.04
N LEU A 7 -32.25 -40.91 41.97
CA LEU A 7 -32.07 -40.19 40.71
C LEU A 7 -30.80 -40.72 40.01
N PRO A 8 -30.82 -41.05 38.71
CA PRO A 8 -29.65 -41.58 38.02
C PRO A 8 -28.58 -40.50 37.85
N LYS A 9 -27.39 -40.75 38.43
CA LYS A 9 -26.21 -39.87 38.45
C LYS A 9 -25.63 -39.53 37.06
N CYS A 10 -26.12 -40.13 35.97
CA CYS A 10 -25.67 -39.82 34.61
C CYS A 10 -26.20 -38.48 34.05
N LEU A 11 -27.28 -37.91 34.63
CA LEU A 11 -27.88 -36.69 34.07
C LEU A 11 -27.18 -35.40 34.55
N PHE A 12 -26.48 -35.44 35.68
CA PHE A 12 -25.79 -34.27 36.24
C PHE A 12 -24.36 -34.10 35.69
N LEU A 13 -23.74 -35.18 35.17
CA LEU A 13 -22.38 -35.14 34.63
C LEU A 13 -22.32 -34.67 33.17
N MET A 14 -23.42 -34.77 32.42
CA MET A 14 -23.49 -34.24 31.05
C MET A 14 -23.73 -32.72 30.99
N PHE A 15 -24.23 -32.10 32.06
CA PHE A 15 -24.41 -30.64 32.11
C PHE A 15 -23.13 -29.89 32.51
N LEU A 16 -22.20 -30.55 33.20
CA LEU A 16 -20.96 -29.91 33.68
C LEU A 16 -19.79 -30.01 32.69
N CYS A 17 -19.77 -31.01 31.80
CA CYS A 17 -18.74 -31.13 30.76
C CYS A 17 -18.97 -30.23 29.54
N CYS A 18 -20.19 -29.71 29.31
CA CYS A 18 -20.44 -28.75 28.22
C CYS A 18 -20.02 -27.31 28.57
N LEU A 19 -19.64 -27.04 29.83
CA LEU A 19 -19.18 -25.71 30.29
C LEU A 19 -17.65 -25.56 30.35
N LEU A 20 -16.89 -26.64 30.09
CA LEU A 20 -15.42 -26.63 30.19
C LEU A 20 -14.70 -26.88 28.86
N VAL A 21 -15.42 -26.91 27.74
CA VAL A 21 -14.84 -26.95 26.38
C VAL A 21 -15.56 -25.95 25.48
N LEU A 22 -15.64 -24.70 25.94
CA LEU A 22 -15.73 -23.57 25.03
C LEU A 22 -14.27 -23.19 24.73
N PRO A 23 -13.72 -23.48 23.54
CA PRO A 23 -12.69 -22.58 23.05
C PRO A 23 -13.33 -21.20 23.08
N ALA A 24 -12.60 -20.20 23.60
CA ALA A 24 -13.01 -18.83 23.46
C ALA A 24 -13.24 -18.59 21.97
N LEU A 25 -14.50 -18.64 21.53
CA LEU A 25 -14.93 -18.00 20.31
C LEU A 25 -14.73 -16.52 20.61
N THR A 26 -13.52 -16.04 20.35
CA THR A 26 -13.34 -14.66 19.91
C THR A 26 -14.19 -14.58 18.65
N LEU A 27 -15.45 -14.19 18.81
CA LEU A 27 -16.21 -13.69 17.69
C LEU A 27 -15.31 -12.62 17.08
N PRO A 28 -15.02 -12.65 15.78
CA PRO A 28 -14.34 -11.52 15.17
C PRO A 28 -15.14 -10.30 15.58
N VAL A 29 -14.47 -9.34 16.22
CA VAL A 29 -15.04 -8.00 16.40
C VAL A 29 -15.54 -7.65 15.01
N ARG A 30 -16.86 -7.44 14.89
CA ARG A 30 -17.44 -7.08 13.61
C ARG A 30 -16.78 -5.76 13.24
N ALA A 31 -15.86 -5.81 12.30
CA ALA A 31 -15.19 -4.63 11.83
C ALA A 31 -16.25 -3.64 11.35
N ALA A 32 -16.04 -2.39 11.70
CA ALA A 32 -16.98 -1.34 11.33
C ALA A 32 -16.85 -1.13 9.83
N SER A 33 -17.93 -1.43 9.09
CA SER A 33 -18.06 -1.02 7.69
C SER A 33 -18.26 0.50 7.65
N GLY A 34 -17.47 1.19 6.83
CA GLY A 34 -17.59 2.62 6.58
C GLY A 34 -18.22 2.93 5.23
N ASP A 35 -18.55 4.21 5.02
CA ASP A 35 -18.79 4.78 3.70
C ASP A 35 -17.44 5.19 3.08
N VAL A 36 -17.25 5.11 1.76
CA VAL A 36 -15.98 5.52 1.12
C VAL A 36 -15.64 6.97 1.47
N SER A 37 -16.65 7.83 1.66
CA SER A 37 -16.49 9.21 2.13
C SER A 37 -15.96 9.35 3.56
N ASP A 38 -15.82 8.26 4.32
CA ASP A 38 -15.19 8.26 5.64
C ASP A 38 -13.65 8.25 5.56
N ILE A 39 -13.05 7.92 4.41
CA ILE A 39 -11.60 7.98 4.19
C ILE A 39 -11.14 9.45 4.28
N LYS A 40 -10.00 9.69 4.94
CA LYS A 40 -9.42 11.03 5.13
C LYS A 40 -7.93 11.03 4.77
N ASP A 41 -7.41 12.22 4.48
CA ASP A 41 -5.97 12.43 4.33
C ASP A 41 -5.25 11.93 5.59
N GLY A 42 -4.13 11.23 5.40
CA GLY A 42 -3.37 10.57 6.45
C GLY A 42 -3.88 9.19 6.87
N ASP A 43 -5.09 8.77 6.46
CA ASP A 43 -5.53 7.38 6.67
C ASP A 43 -4.64 6.38 5.91
N ILE A 44 -4.71 5.11 6.31
CA ILE A 44 -3.99 4.02 5.66
C ILE A 44 -4.97 3.11 4.91
N LEU A 45 -4.71 2.87 3.62
CA LEU A 45 -5.41 1.86 2.82
C LEU A 45 -4.57 0.60 2.69
N GLN A 46 -5.20 -0.56 2.86
CA GLN A 46 -4.56 -1.87 2.77
C GLN A 46 -5.00 -2.61 1.50
N PHE A 47 -4.08 -2.74 0.54
CA PHE A 47 -4.25 -3.53 -0.69
C PHE A 47 -2.89 -3.82 -1.36
N GLY A 48 -2.87 -4.86 -2.21
CA GLY A 48 -1.67 -5.51 -2.70
C GLY A 48 -1.25 -6.71 -1.84
N GLN A 49 -0.26 -7.45 -2.32
CA GLN A 49 0.33 -8.60 -1.66
C GLN A 49 1.62 -8.18 -0.95
N ALA A 50 1.59 -8.19 0.39
CA ALA A 50 2.78 -7.92 1.19
C ALA A 50 3.95 -8.86 0.86
N ASP A 51 5.17 -8.32 0.87
CA ASP A 51 6.42 -9.04 0.63
C ASP A 51 7.52 -8.50 1.54
N ASP A 52 7.80 -9.28 2.60
CA ASP A 52 8.82 -8.98 3.60
C ASP A 52 10.23 -8.91 3.01
N SER A 53 10.50 -9.59 1.87
CA SER A 53 11.84 -9.64 1.26
C SER A 53 12.27 -8.30 0.68
N ILE A 54 11.31 -7.45 0.33
CA ILE A 54 11.52 -6.10 -0.19
C ILE A 54 10.95 -5.02 0.73
N GLY A 55 10.44 -5.39 1.91
CA GLY A 55 9.86 -4.47 2.89
C GLY A 55 8.47 -3.91 2.52
N PHE A 56 7.75 -4.54 1.59
CA PHE A 56 6.43 -4.06 1.19
C PHE A 56 5.33 -4.59 2.13
N THR A 57 4.66 -3.70 2.85
CA THR A 57 3.63 -4.03 3.85
C THR A 57 2.20 -4.03 3.30
N ALA A 58 2.00 -3.71 2.02
CA ALA A 58 0.68 -3.50 1.40
C ALA A 58 -0.13 -2.36 2.07
N GLU A 59 0.55 -1.41 2.70
CA GLU A 59 -0.05 -0.25 3.34
C GLU A 59 0.29 1.04 2.57
N TRP A 60 -0.74 1.86 2.33
CA TRP A 60 -0.68 3.08 1.55
C TRP A 60 -1.23 4.25 2.35
N ILE A 61 -0.45 5.31 2.53
CA ILE A 61 -0.90 6.57 3.12
C ILE A 61 -1.74 7.32 2.09
N VAL A 62 -2.90 7.81 2.51
CA VAL A 62 -3.74 8.72 1.73
C VAL A 62 -3.14 10.12 1.76
N LEU A 63 -2.62 10.57 0.62
CA LEU A 63 -2.09 11.94 0.46
C LEU A 63 -3.21 12.93 0.16
N ASP A 64 -4.21 12.52 -0.62
CA ASP A 64 -5.43 13.28 -0.91
C ASP A 64 -6.59 12.30 -1.09
N ALA A 65 -7.61 12.43 -0.24
CA ALA A 65 -8.77 11.55 -0.21
C ALA A 65 -9.82 11.87 -1.30
N ASP A 66 -9.73 13.04 -1.92
CA ASP A 66 -10.75 13.57 -2.84
C ASP A 66 -10.23 13.74 -4.28
N HIS A 67 -8.91 13.86 -4.47
CA HIS A 67 -8.30 14.06 -5.79
C HIS A 67 -7.06 13.18 -6.04
N THR A 68 -6.83 12.88 -7.32
CA THR A 68 -5.57 12.32 -7.83
C THR A 68 -4.48 13.39 -7.87
N ASN A 69 -3.22 13.00 -8.11
CA ASN A 69 -2.13 13.96 -8.32
C ASN A 69 -2.24 14.82 -9.60
N THR A 70 -3.26 14.58 -10.43
CA THR A 70 -3.63 15.43 -11.57
C THR A 70 -4.78 16.39 -11.24
N GLY A 71 -5.33 16.33 -10.03
CA GLY A 71 -6.50 17.11 -9.60
C GLY A 71 -7.84 16.53 -10.09
N GLU A 72 -7.84 15.31 -10.62
CA GLU A 72 -9.07 14.62 -11.08
C GLU A 72 -9.70 13.86 -9.91
N ASN A 73 -10.96 13.44 -10.05
CA ASN A 73 -11.64 12.64 -9.03
C ASN A 73 -10.94 11.29 -8.82
N GLY A 74 -10.60 10.97 -7.56
CA GLY A 74 -9.90 9.75 -7.18
C GLY A 74 -9.19 9.92 -5.84
N ILE A 75 -8.39 8.93 -5.44
CA ILE A 75 -7.59 9.01 -4.20
C ILE A 75 -6.11 8.96 -4.58
N PHE A 76 -5.32 9.93 -4.12
CA PHE A 76 -3.87 9.91 -4.29
C PHE A 76 -3.17 9.25 -3.10
N LEU A 77 -2.33 8.26 -3.39
CA LEU A 77 -1.75 7.36 -2.41
C LEU A 77 -0.23 7.30 -2.51
N LEU A 78 0.42 7.06 -1.37
CA LEU A 78 1.85 6.80 -1.26
C LEU A 78 2.08 5.55 -0.43
N SER A 79 3.01 4.68 -0.85
CA SER A 79 3.46 3.58 0.00
C SER A 79 3.92 4.10 1.37
N LYS A 80 3.40 3.46 2.42
CA LYS A 80 3.69 3.88 3.80
C LYS A 80 5.18 3.77 4.11
N ASP A 81 5.74 2.60 3.82
CA ASP A 81 7.15 2.27 4.01
C ASP A 81 7.94 2.33 2.69
N LEU A 82 9.26 2.41 2.79
CA LEU A 82 10.13 2.28 1.63
C LEU A 82 10.17 0.83 1.15
N ILE A 83 10.25 0.68 -0.17
CA ILE A 83 10.33 -0.62 -0.83
C ILE A 83 11.71 -0.75 -1.46
N GLY A 84 12.41 -1.80 -1.09
CA GLY A 84 13.76 -2.09 -1.56
C GLY A 84 13.79 -2.98 -2.80
N SER A 85 15.00 -3.35 -3.19
CA SER A 85 15.26 -4.48 -4.07
C SER A 85 15.77 -5.67 -3.27
N ASP A 86 15.66 -6.87 -3.85
CA ASP A 86 16.33 -8.08 -3.38
C ASP A 86 17.86 -8.05 -3.58
N THR A 87 18.38 -6.97 -4.18
CA THR A 87 19.80 -6.79 -4.45
C THR A 87 20.51 -6.09 -3.28
N GLU A 88 21.71 -6.55 -2.93
CA GLU A 88 22.56 -5.94 -1.89
C GLU A 88 22.93 -4.47 -2.17
N ASN A 89 22.59 -3.96 -3.36
CA ASN A 89 23.07 -2.70 -3.88
C ASN A 89 22.07 -1.54 -3.75
N GLY A 90 20.87 -1.80 -3.20
CA GLY A 90 19.77 -0.85 -3.26
C GLY A 90 19.22 -0.70 -4.68
N MET A 91 18.18 0.10 -4.81
CA MET A 91 17.55 0.41 -6.09
C MET A 91 18.26 1.56 -6.77
N LEU A 92 18.70 1.37 -8.00
CA LEU A 92 19.18 2.45 -8.84
C LEU A 92 18.01 3.19 -9.48
N PHE A 93 18.14 4.50 -9.68
CA PHE A 93 17.21 5.20 -10.57
C PHE A 93 17.44 4.73 -12.00
N ARG A 94 18.72 4.69 -12.40
CA ARG A 94 19.18 4.18 -13.69
C ARG A 94 20.60 3.62 -13.56
N ASP A 95 20.85 2.46 -14.13
CA ASP A 95 22.18 1.92 -14.33
C ASP A 95 22.82 2.56 -15.57
N ILE A 96 23.88 3.34 -15.35
CA ILE A 96 24.69 3.98 -16.42
C ILE A 96 26.09 3.34 -16.54
N GLY A 97 26.31 2.21 -15.87
CA GLY A 97 27.57 1.46 -15.86
C GLY A 97 28.48 1.78 -14.67
N GLU A 98 29.19 0.75 -14.21
CA GLU A 98 30.08 0.80 -13.02
C GLU A 98 31.33 1.67 -13.21
N ASP A 99 31.72 1.92 -14.47
CA ASP A 99 32.88 2.75 -14.82
C ASP A 99 32.58 4.26 -14.73
N ILE A 100 31.31 4.64 -14.61
CA ILE A 100 30.87 6.03 -14.53
C ILE A 100 30.76 6.45 -13.07
N VAL A 101 31.81 7.11 -12.59
CA VAL A 101 31.84 7.71 -11.25
C VAL A 101 31.61 9.21 -11.35
N VAL A 102 30.55 9.67 -10.70
CA VAL A 102 30.25 11.09 -10.53
C VAL A 102 30.80 11.60 -9.20
N THR A 103 31.32 12.81 -9.23
CA THR A 103 31.93 13.52 -8.09
C THR A 103 31.43 14.96 -8.06
N PHE A 104 31.69 15.69 -6.98
CA PHE A 104 31.33 17.11 -6.94
C PHE A 104 32.02 17.95 -8.03
N ASP A 105 33.20 17.53 -8.49
CA ASP A 105 33.96 18.25 -9.53
C ASP A 105 33.65 17.78 -10.96
N ASN A 106 32.98 16.63 -11.11
CA ASN A 106 32.58 16.05 -12.39
C ASN A 106 31.29 15.25 -12.17
N ARG A 107 30.15 15.85 -12.54
CA ARG A 107 28.82 15.27 -12.36
C ARG A 107 28.38 14.46 -13.58
N GLY A 108 29.34 14.04 -14.41
CA GLY A 108 29.11 13.20 -15.58
C GLY A 108 28.54 13.96 -16.78
N GLU A 109 28.83 15.26 -16.87
CA GLU A 109 28.33 16.15 -17.92
C GLU A 109 28.73 15.67 -19.32
N SER A 110 29.94 15.12 -19.48
CA SER A 110 30.38 14.54 -20.77
C SER A 110 29.60 13.29 -21.14
N TYR A 111 29.29 12.43 -20.15
CA TYR A 111 28.47 11.24 -20.39
C TYR A 111 27.06 11.63 -20.79
N ALA A 112 26.44 12.56 -20.06
CA ALA A 112 25.11 13.09 -20.35
C ALA A 112 25.03 13.73 -21.76
N ALA A 113 26.08 14.44 -22.18
CA ALA A 113 26.14 15.04 -23.51
C ALA A 113 26.13 13.98 -24.64
N ASP A 114 26.74 12.82 -24.41
CA ASP A 114 26.77 11.70 -25.35
C ASP A 114 25.52 10.81 -25.25
N HIS A 115 24.76 10.91 -24.15
CA HIS A 115 23.60 10.06 -23.81
C HIS A 115 22.42 10.92 -23.31
N PRO A 116 21.83 11.77 -24.15
CA PRO A 116 20.77 12.69 -23.72
C PRO A 116 19.48 11.99 -23.25
N ASP A 117 19.31 10.70 -23.55
CA ASP A 117 18.18 9.85 -23.17
C ASP A 117 18.25 9.30 -21.74
N VAL A 118 19.39 9.44 -21.05
CA VAL A 118 19.56 8.89 -19.68
C VAL A 118 19.11 9.84 -18.57
N LEU A 119 18.70 11.06 -18.90
CA LEU A 119 18.39 12.13 -17.94
C LEU A 119 16.95 12.07 -17.42
N ASP A 120 16.08 11.35 -18.12
CA ASP A 120 14.65 11.35 -17.86
C ASP A 120 14.22 10.20 -16.93
N TYR A 121 13.13 10.44 -16.19
CA TYR A 121 12.38 9.38 -15.51
C TYR A 121 11.85 8.34 -16.51
N GLN A 122 11.45 8.77 -17.70
CA GLN A 122 10.98 7.87 -18.74
C GLN A 122 12.11 6.95 -19.23
N GLY A 123 11.81 5.66 -19.32
CA GLY A 123 12.77 4.63 -19.68
C GLY A 123 13.83 4.36 -18.62
N SER A 124 13.67 4.87 -17.39
CA SER A 124 14.55 4.56 -16.26
C SER A 124 14.31 3.15 -15.71
N ASP A 125 15.29 2.60 -15.01
CA ASP A 125 15.16 1.28 -14.38
C ASP A 125 14.11 1.32 -13.26
N ILE A 126 14.02 2.43 -12.52
CA ILE A 126 13.04 2.57 -11.46
C ILE A 126 11.60 2.74 -11.98
N GLN A 127 11.40 3.38 -13.14
CA GLN A 127 10.09 3.40 -13.79
C GLN A 127 9.70 1.98 -14.23
N LYS A 128 10.63 1.24 -14.86
CA LYS A 128 10.40 -0.16 -15.24
C LYS A 128 10.06 -1.01 -14.00
N TRP A 129 10.79 -0.81 -12.91
CA TRP A 129 10.51 -1.47 -11.64
C TRP A 129 9.09 -1.18 -11.15
N CYS A 130 8.59 0.06 -11.22
CA CYS A 130 7.21 0.38 -10.82
C CYS A 130 6.18 -0.44 -11.61
N SER A 131 6.38 -0.59 -12.93
CA SER A 131 5.53 -1.44 -13.78
C SER A 131 5.60 -2.92 -13.39
N ASP A 132 6.80 -3.43 -13.09
CA ASP A 132 7.01 -4.83 -12.73
C ASP A 132 6.47 -5.13 -11.32
N PHE A 133 6.60 -4.18 -10.40
CA PHE A 133 6.02 -4.21 -9.05
C PHE A 133 4.50 -4.33 -9.11
N LEU A 134 3.84 -3.51 -9.94
CA LEU A 134 2.39 -3.59 -10.18
C LEU A 134 1.95 -4.99 -10.62
N LYS A 135 2.68 -5.61 -11.56
CA LYS A 135 2.32 -6.92 -12.10
C LYS A 135 2.55 -8.07 -11.13
N SER A 136 3.51 -7.91 -10.22
CA SER A 136 3.96 -8.98 -9.32
C SER A 136 3.26 -8.96 -7.96
N HIS A 137 2.84 -7.79 -7.49
CA HIS A 137 2.33 -7.61 -6.12
C HIS A 137 0.85 -7.21 -6.05
N PHE A 138 0.15 -7.15 -7.18
CA PHE A 138 -1.26 -6.78 -7.22
C PHE A 138 -2.05 -7.79 -8.06
N SER A 139 -3.25 -8.11 -7.60
CA SER A 139 -4.23 -8.86 -8.36
C SER A 139 -4.70 -8.09 -9.59
N GLU A 140 -5.24 -8.79 -10.59
CA GLU A 140 -5.82 -8.13 -11.79
C GLU A 140 -6.91 -7.12 -11.42
N GLN A 141 -7.70 -7.41 -10.38
CA GLN A 141 -8.72 -6.51 -9.86
C GLN A 141 -8.12 -5.21 -9.31
N GLU A 142 -7.06 -5.30 -8.50
CA GLU A 142 -6.36 -4.14 -7.97
C GLU A 142 -5.67 -3.35 -9.08
N GLN A 143 -5.05 -4.04 -10.05
CA GLN A 143 -4.45 -3.39 -11.22
C GLN A 143 -5.51 -2.60 -12.02
N ASN A 144 -6.73 -3.10 -12.15
CA ASN A 144 -7.81 -2.40 -12.85
C ASN A 144 -8.40 -1.23 -12.04
N ALA A 145 -8.19 -1.19 -10.72
CA ALA A 145 -8.63 -0.10 -9.86
C ALA A 145 -7.65 1.08 -9.82
N LEU A 146 -6.38 0.86 -10.18
CA LEU A 146 -5.39 1.94 -10.25
C LEU A 146 -5.49 2.70 -11.57
N ILE A 147 -5.54 4.03 -11.48
CA ILE A 147 -5.71 4.93 -12.62
C ILE A 147 -4.39 5.07 -13.38
N LYS A 148 -4.45 4.85 -14.70
CA LYS A 148 -3.36 5.21 -15.61
C LYS A 148 -3.21 6.72 -15.63
N THR A 149 -2.05 7.20 -15.23
CA THR A 149 -1.78 8.61 -15.00
C THR A 149 -1.01 9.21 -16.17
N TYR A 150 -1.48 10.36 -16.64
CA TYR A 150 -0.86 11.13 -17.71
C TYR A 150 -0.64 12.55 -17.18
N LYS A 151 0.62 12.94 -16.98
CA LYS A 151 0.97 14.19 -16.31
C LYS A 151 2.31 14.73 -16.81
N SER A 152 2.40 16.05 -16.91
CA SER A 152 3.66 16.78 -17.00
C SER A 152 3.95 17.41 -15.64
N ASP A 153 5.22 17.52 -15.28
CA ASP A 153 5.64 18.27 -14.09
C ASP A 153 6.22 19.61 -14.52
N ASP A 154 5.82 20.68 -13.85
CA ASP A 154 6.40 22.01 -14.04
C ASP A 154 7.79 22.10 -13.36
N ALA A 155 8.58 23.10 -13.74
CA ALA A 155 9.85 23.35 -13.09
C ALA A 155 9.63 23.72 -11.62
N TYR A 156 10.44 23.13 -10.73
CA TYR A 156 10.27 23.29 -9.29
C TYR A 156 11.55 23.77 -8.63
N GLN A 157 11.46 24.88 -7.89
CA GLN A 157 12.57 25.42 -7.11
C GLN A 157 12.26 25.28 -5.63
N LYS A 158 13.05 24.46 -4.93
CA LYS A 158 12.94 24.28 -3.48
C LYS A 158 13.96 25.17 -2.76
N PRO A 159 13.53 26.19 -2.00
CA PRO A 159 14.44 26.96 -1.17
C PRO A 159 15.11 26.08 -0.10
N ILE A 160 16.41 26.24 0.08
CA ILE A 160 17.20 25.55 1.11
C ILE A 160 18.24 26.49 1.73
N VAL A 161 18.76 26.08 2.89
CA VAL A 161 19.92 26.72 3.52
C VAL A 161 21.10 25.75 3.46
N PHE A 162 22.11 26.08 2.66
CA PHE A 162 23.32 25.27 2.53
C PHE A 162 24.55 26.08 2.89
N GLY A 163 25.37 25.57 3.82
CA GLY A 163 26.56 26.29 4.30
C GLY A 163 26.26 27.68 4.89
N GLY A 164 25.08 27.87 5.48
CA GLY A 164 24.63 29.15 6.04
C GLY A 164 24.18 30.19 5.01
N LYS A 165 24.00 29.80 3.75
CA LYS A 165 23.49 30.66 2.68
C LYS A 165 22.13 30.17 2.19
N ASN A 166 21.22 31.11 1.96
CA ASN A 166 19.97 30.83 1.26
C ASN A 166 20.28 30.54 -0.21
N THR A 167 19.85 29.39 -0.69
CA THR A 167 19.96 28.93 -2.08
C THR A 167 18.73 28.09 -2.40
N SER A 168 18.70 27.43 -3.56
CA SER A 168 17.67 26.45 -3.91
C SER A 168 18.28 25.18 -4.48
N VAL A 169 17.47 24.11 -4.46
CA VAL A 169 17.63 22.97 -5.34
C VAL A 169 16.57 23.10 -6.42
N ASP A 170 17.01 23.07 -7.67
CA ASP A 170 16.15 23.36 -8.82
C ASP A 170 15.96 22.09 -9.64
N PHE A 171 14.72 21.85 -10.06
CA PHE A 171 14.31 20.74 -10.90
C PHE A 171 13.66 21.27 -12.17
N ASP A 172 14.01 20.65 -13.30
CA ASP A 172 13.49 21.05 -14.61
C ASP A 172 12.06 20.55 -14.83
N ALA A 173 11.32 21.28 -15.66
CA ALA A 173 10.03 20.83 -16.16
C ALA A 173 10.20 19.60 -17.04
N SER A 174 9.23 18.69 -17.02
CA SER A 174 9.23 17.48 -17.82
C SER A 174 7.85 17.20 -18.41
N GLU A 175 7.75 17.29 -19.73
CA GLU A 175 6.50 17.06 -20.45
C GLU A 175 6.17 15.57 -20.53
N ASN A 176 4.92 15.22 -20.23
CA ASN A 176 4.40 13.86 -20.27
C ASN A 176 5.24 12.87 -19.44
N ILE A 177 5.83 13.32 -18.33
CA ILE A 177 6.72 12.51 -17.49
C ILE A 177 6.03 11.23 -16.99
N LEU A 178 4.75 11.33 -16.61
CA LEU A 178 3.88 10.17 -16.42
C LEU A 178 3.07 9.97 -17.71
N ASN A 179 3.12 8.77 -18.27
CA ASN A 179 2.53 8.48 -19.58
C ASN A 179 1.88 7.10 -19.61
N GLY A 180 0.83 6.95 -18.79
CA GLY A 180 0.11 5.70 -18.61
C GLY A 180 0.63 4.85 -17.44
N ASP A 181 1.50 5.41 -16.60
CA ASP A 181 1.97 4.80 -15.36
C ASP A 181 0.82 4.71 -14.34
N GLN A 182 0.71 3.57 -13.66
CA GLN A 182 -0.28 3.35 -12.59
C GLN A 182 0.37 3.34 -11.20
N ILE A 183 1.61 2.85 -11.13
CA ILE A 183 2.53 3.02 -10.01
C ILE A 183 3.66 3.92 -10.51
N PHE A 184 4.02 4.95 -9.75
CA PHE A 184 5.03 5.93 -10.13
C PHE A 184 5.73 6.53 -8.90
N LEU A 185 6.84 7.24 -9.06
CA LEU A 185 7.48 7.99 -7.97
C LEU A 185 6.88 9.39 -7.84
N LEU A 186 6.88 9.99 -6.65
CA LEU A 186 6.50 11.41 -6.48
C LEU A 186 7.44 12.37 -7.22
N SER A 187 6.93 13.54 -7.60
CA SER A 187 7.78 14.67 -8.01
C SER A 187 8.36 15.36 -6.77
N ALA A 188 9.36 16.22 -6.99
CA ALA A 188 9.93 17.05 -5.94
C ALA A 188 8.93 18.07 -5.37
N GLU A 189 8.01 18.57 -6.20
CA GLU A 189 6.92 19.43 -5.75
C GLU A 189 5.96 18.66 -4.85
N GLU A 190 5.51 17.48 -5.29
CA GLU A 190 4.60 16.63 -4.52
C GLU A 190 5.23 16.19 -3.19
N ALA A 191 6.52 15.82 -3.19
CA ALA A 191 7.25 15.44 -1.98
C ALA A 191 7.55 16.62 -1.04
N ASN A 192 7.33 17.86 -1.46
CA ASN A 192 7.49 19.06 -0.63
C ASN A 192 6.16 19.83 -0.48
N ASN A 193 5.03 19.15 -0.65
CA ASN A 193 3.70 19.73 -0.50
C ASN A 193 3.15 19.48 0.92
N PRO A 194 2.93 20.54 1.74
CA PRO A 194 2.35 20.39 3.07
C PRO A 194 0.92 19.86 3.06
N ASP A 195 0.16 20.07 1.97
CA ASP A 195 -1.20 19.53 1.85
C ASP A 195 -1.20 18.00 1.75
N TYR A 196 -0.10 17.40 1.28
CA TYR A 196 0.12 15.95 1.29
C TYR A 196 0.83 15.45 2.56
N GLY A 197 0.85 16.27 3.61
CA GLY A 197 1.48 15.94 4.89
C GLY A 197 2.98 16.18 4.95
N PHE A 198 3.62 16.70 3.90
CA PHE A 198 5.07 16.99 3.88
C PHE A 198 5.40 18.41 4.35
N SER A 199 5.13 18.70 5.62
CA SER A 199 5.36 20.04 6.19
C SER A 199 6.84 20.32 6.45
N ASP A 200 7.61 19.30 6.81
CA ASP A 200 9.05 19.42 7.02
C ASP A 200 9.84 18.16 6.60
N ASP A 201 11.15 18.16 6.88
CA ASP A 201 12.04 17.05 6.56
C ASP A 201 11.64 15.77 7.31
N ALA A 202 11.18 15.86 8.57
CA ALA A 202 10.81 14.66 9.34
C ALA A 202 9.61 13.93 8.72
N ASP A 203 8.65 14.66 8.13
CA ASP A 203 7.50 14.07 7.45
C ASP A 203 7.88 13.28 6.19
N ARG A 204 8.99 13.66 5.54
CA ARG A 204 9.53 12.99 4.35
C ARG A 204 10.38 11.76 4.67
N ALA A 205 10.97 11.72 5.87
CA ALA A 205 11.82 10.62 6.29
C ALA A 205 11.01 9.31 6.32
N ALA A 206 11.60 8.22 5.82
CA ALA A 206 10.95 6.94 5.73
C ALA A 206 11.97 5.81 5.86
N THR A 207 11.49 4.61 6.16
CA THR A 207 12.35 3.45 6.45
C THR A 207 12.04 2.26 5.55
N LEU A 208 13.07 1.49 5.23
CA LEU A 208 12.95 0.14 4.68
C LEU A 208 13.06 -0.85 5.84
N ALA A 209 11.98 -1.56 6.16
CA ALA A 209 11.94 -2.53 7.26
C ALA A 209 12.52 -1.98 8.60
N GLY A 210 12.24 -0.71 8.91
CA GLY A 210 12.72 -0.02 10.11
C GLY A 210 14.15 0.54 10.03
N GLN A 211 14.83 0.41 8.88
CA GLN A 211 16.12 1.05 8.63
C GLN A 211 15.95 2.33 7.80
N ASP A 212 16.51 3.44 8.26
CA ASP A 212 16.54 4.70 7.49
C ASP A 212 17.21 4.48 6.12
N ALA A 213 16.53 4.93 5.07
CA ALA A 213 17.03 4.84 3.70
C ALA A 213 16.66 6.08 2.89
N MET A 214 17.30 6.22 1.74
CA MET A 214 17.03 7.29 0.79
C MET A 214 16.02 6.81 -0.24
N TRP A 215 15.18 7.70 -0.78
CA TRP A 215 14.21 7.32 -1.81
C TRP A 215 14.09 8.32 -2.95
N TRP A 216 14.00 7.77 -4.17
CA TRP A 216 14.05 8.50 -5.42
C TRP A 216 12.75 9.27 -5.71
N LEU A 217 12.89 10.39 -6.42
CA LEU A 217 11.82 11.18 -7.00
C LEU A 217 11.96 11.20 -8.53
N ARG A 218 10.85 11.42 -9.25
CA ARG A 218 10.87 11.48 -10.72
C ARG A 218 11.42 12.80 -11.29
N SER A 219 11.76 13.79 -10.47
CA SER A 219 12.12 15.13 -10.93
C SER A 219 13.58 15.22 -11.40
N PRO A 220 13.87 15.55 -12.66
CA PRO A 220 15.24 15.76 -13.14
C PRO A 220 15.81 17.08 -12.59
N HIS A 221 17.12 17.11 -12.27
CA HIS A 221 17.78 18.31 -11.78
C HIS A 221 17.99 19.35 -12.89
N SER A 222 17.84 20.63 -12.56
CA SER A 222 18.04 21.76 -13.48
C SER A 222 19.49 21.84 -13.98
N PRO A 223 19.80 22.34 -15.19
CA PRO A 223 20.76 21.74 -16.12
C PRO A 223 22.25 21.79 -15.73
N THR A 224 22.57 22.27 -14.52
CA THR A 224 23.92 22.25 -13.97
C THR A 224 24.42 20.83 -13.71
N TYR A 225 23.55 19.90 -13.30
CA TYR A 225 23.90 18.50 -13.00
C TYR A 225 22.95 17.54 -13.74
N PRO A 226 23.21 17.26 -15.03
CA PRO A 226 22.24 16.58 -15.89
C PRO A 226 21.97 15.12 -15.51
N LEU A 227 22.89 14.45 -14.79
CA LEU A 227 22.71 13.09 -14.30
C LEU A 227 22.09 13.02 -12.90
N ASP A 228 21.71 14.15 -12.32
CA ASP A 228 21.10 14.17 -10.99
C ASP A 228 19.58 14.25 -11.11
N VAL A 229 18.89 13.57 -10.19
CA VAL A 229 17.43 13.56 -10.05
C VAL A 229 17.07 13.83 -8.59
N GLY A 230 15.80 14.12 -8.33
CA GLY A 230 15.30 14.34 -7.00
C GLY A 230 15.46 13.10 -6.12
N MET A 231 15.84 13.35 -4.88
CA MET A 231 16.06 12.34 -3.85
C MET A 231 15.67 12.91 -2.50
N VAL A 232 15.02 12.07 -1.69
CA VAL A 232 14.83 12.34 -0.27
C VAL A 232 15.87 11.54 0.53
N PHE A 233 16.66 12.25 1.32
CA PHE A 233 17.73 11.67 2.13
C PHE A 233 17.18 11.02 3.41
N THR A 234 18.01 10.30 4.15
CA THR A 234 17.61 9.57 5.38
C THR A 234 16.99 10.47 6.44
N THR A 235 17.39 11.75 6.50
CA THR A 235 16.81 12.76 7.39
C THR A 235 15.56 13.42 6.82
N GLY A 236 15.12 13.01 5.63
CA GLY A 236 14.02 13.56 4.85
C GLY A 236 14.31 14.85 4.08
N SER A 237 15.58 15.28 4.05
CA SER A 237 15.98 16.43 3.23
C SER A 237 15.85 16.10 1.75
N LEU A 238 15.06 16.90 1.03
CA LEU A 238 14.89 16.80 -0.43
C LEU A 238 15.99 17.58 -1.15
N MET A 239 16.79 16.88 -1.95
CA MET A 239 17.93 17.38 -2.73
C MET A 239 18.04 16.67 -4.09
N ASP A 240 18.99 17.09 -4.92
CA ASP A 240 19.44 16.37 -6.11
C ASP A 240 20.45 15.26 -5.74
N PHE A 241 20.41 14.14 -6.47
CA PHE A 241 21.36 13.04 -6.31
C PHE A 241 21.59 12.29 -7.64
N PRO A 242 22.80 11.79 -7.91
CA PRO A 242 23.10 11.15 -9.20
C PRO A 242 22.38 9.81 -9.42
N VAL A 243 21.85 9.59 -10.63
CA VAL A 243 20.94 8.48 -10.97
C VAL A 243 21.43 7.06 -10.68
N ASN A 244 22.75 6.81 -10.70
CA ASN A 244 23.31 5.47 -10.45
C ASN A 244 23.78 5.27 -9.00
N GLY A 245 23.62 6.26 -8.13
CA GLY A 245 24.04 6.23 -6.72
C GLY A 245 25.55 6.03 -6.48
N GLN A 246 26.34 5.82 -7.53
CA GLN A 246 27.78 5.58 -7.45
C GLN A 246 28.51 6.92 -7.40
N THR A 247 28.69 7.38 -6.17
CA THR A 247 29.44 8.59 -5.91
C THR A 247 30.92 8.26 -5.71
N GLY A 248 31.80 9.23 -5.96
CA GLY A 248 33.20 9.14 -5.51
C GLY A 248 33.37 9.06 -3.98
N PHE A 249 32.29 9.08 -3.20
CA PHE A 249 32.35 8.83 -1.78
C PHE A 249 32.54 7.32 -1.54
N SER A 250 33.47 6.92 -0.68
CA SER A 250 33.67 5.52 -0.29
C SER A 250 32.52 4.94 0.58
N VAL A 251 31.31 5.51 0.45
CA VAL A 251 30.10 5.10 1.16
C VAL A 251 29.03 4.78 0.13
N LYS A 252 28.44 3.58 0.28
CA LYS A 252 27.27 3.17 -0.48
C LYS A 252 26.03 3.54 0.31
N PHE A 253 25.09 4.23 -0.33
CA PHE A 253 23.81 4.57 0.28
C PHE A 253 22.79 3.50 -0.03
N LEU A 254 21.94 3.18 0.95
CA LEU A 254 20.76 2.35 0.72
C LEU A 254 19.69 3.24 0.08
N THR A 255 19.44 3.00 -1.21
CA THR A 255 18.44 3.70 -2.00
C THR A 255 17.25 2.77 -2.28
N CYS A 256 16.05 3.33 -2.20
CA CYS A 256 14.79 2.60 -2.28
C CYS A 256 13.79 3.33 -3.19
N ALA A 257 12.68 2.67 -3.49
CA ALA A 257 11.50 3.31 -4.04
C ALA A 257 10.51 3.65 -2.91
N ARG A 258 9.74 4.72 -3.11
CA ARG A 258 8.53 5.00 -2.36
C ARG A 258 7.41 5.27 -3.35
N PRO A 259 6.87 4.21 -3.98
CA PRO A 259 5.88 4.37 -5.04
C PRO A 259 4.60 5.04 -4.54
N ALA A 260 4.00 5.80 -5.44
CA ALA A 260 2.69 6.43 -5.33
C ALA A 260 1.77 5.89 -6.43
N CYS A 261 0.47 6.06 -6.23
CA CYS A 261 -0.54 5.68 -7.22
C CYS A 261 -1.83 6.47 -7.04
N ASN A 262 -2.65 6.49 -8.09
CA ASN A 262 -3.99 7.06 -8.06
C ASN A 262 -5.00 5.90 -8.06
N LEU A 263 -5.90 5.87 -7.10
CA LEU A 263 -6.96 4.87 -6.98
C LEU A 263 -8.29 5.44 -7.48
N ASP A 264 -8.98 4.67 -8.31
CA ASP A 264 -10.33 4.99 -8.77
C ASP A 264 -11.33 4.72 -7.64
N ILE A 265 -11.90 5.80 -7.11
CA ILE A 265 -12.88 5.74 -6.02
C ILE A 265 -14.16 4.98 -6.43
N GLU A 266 -14.51 4.97 -7.72
CA GLU A 266 -15.69 4.25 -8.23
C GLU A 266 -15.51 2.72 -8.20
N LYS A 267 -14.25 2.26 -8.11
CA LYS A 267 -13.92 0.84 -8.03
C LYS A 267 -14.00 0.30 -6.59
N ILE A 268 -14.25 1.16 -5.60
CA ILE A 268 -14.37 0.76 -4.19
C ILE A 268 -15.83 0.40 -3.89
N SER A 269 -16.09 -0.88 -3.63
CA SER A 269 -17.44 -1.37 -3.30
C SER A 269 -17.76 -1.36 -1.81
N ALA A 270 -16.75 -1.46 -0.96
CA ALA A 270 -16.88 -1.39 0.49
C ALA A 270 -15.53 -1.09 1.14
N ILE A 271 -15.59 -0.52 2.35
CA ILE A 271 -14.43 -0.35 3.23
C ILE A 271 -14.70 -0.95 4.60
N GLU A 272 -13.64 -1.46 5.22
CA GLU A 272 -13.67 -2.09 6.53
C GLU A 272 -12.58 -1.48 7.41
N LYS A 273 -12.95 -0.90 8.56
CA LYS A 273 -11.98 -0.42 9.53
C LYS A 273 -11.29 -1.61 10.21
N THR A 274 -10.00 -1.79 9.93
CA THR A 274 -9.19 -2.88 10.50
C THR A 274 -8.37 -2.44 11.71
N GLY A 275 -8.11 -1.13 11.85
CA GLY A 275 -7.29 -0.63 12.94
C GLY A 275 -7.22 0.88 13.03
N THR A 276 -6.31 1.34 13.87
CA THR A 276 -5.93 2.75 14.02
C THR A 276 -4.46 2.79 14.40
N THR A 277 -3.69 3.68 13.78
CA THR A 277 -2.27 3.91 14.08
C THR A 277 -2.11 4.64 15.42
N ASP A 278 -0.87 4.72 15.93
CA ASP A 278 -0.58 5.37 17.21
C ASP A 278 -0.87 6.89 17.21
N ASP A 279 -0.76 7.53 16.05
CA ASP A 279 -1.09 8.94 15.80
C ASP A 279 -2.58 9.17 15.46
N GLY A 280 -3.38 8.11 15.40
CA GLY A 280 -4.84 8.20 15.31
C GLY A 280 -5.42 8.05 13.90
N ALA A 281 -4.61 7.82 12.87
CA ALA A 281 -5.08 7.56 11.51
C ALA A 281 -5.83 6.22 11.44
N THR A 282 -6.91 6.16 10.66
CA THR A 282 -7.68 4.92 10.49
C THR A 282 -7.03 4.02 9.45
N ILE A 283 -7.00 2.72 9.74
CA ILE A 283 -6.55 1.70 8.79
C ILE A 283 -7.79 1.06 8.17
N TRP A 284 -7.89 1.17 6.86
CA TRP A 284 -8.99 0.68 6.04
C TRP A 284 -8.53 -0.46 5.15
N LYS A 285 -9.31 -1.53 5.14
CA LYS A 285 -9.22 -2.57 4.11
C LYS A 285 -10.30 -2.34 3.06
N LEU A 286 -9.91 -2.40 1.80
CA LEU A 286 -10.80 -2.17 0.67
C LEU A 286 -11.42 -3.47 0.16
N THR A 287 -12.62 -3.37 -0.38
CA THR A 287 -13.19 -4.37 -1.29
C THR A 287 -13.42 -3.72 -2.64
N LEU A 288 -12.72 -4.18 -3.67
CA LEU A 288 -12.82 -3.62 -5.02
C LEU A 288 -13.92 -4.33 -5.83
N THR A 289 -14.47 -3.64 -6.83
CA THR A 289 -15.42 -4.23 -7.77
C THR A 289 -14.70 -5.07 -8.83
N ASP A 290 -15.23 -6.24 -9.14
CA ASP A 290 -14.81 -7.00 -10.33
C ASP A 290 -15.37 -6.34 -11.60
N ASP A 291 -14.50 -5.97 -12.53
CA ASP A 291 -14.90 -5.54 -13.89
C ASP A 291 -15.54 -6.67 -14.72
N THR A 292 -15.74 -7.86 -14.17
CA THR A 292 -16.41 -8.99 -14.82
C THR A 292 -17.93 -8.84 -14.92
N SER A 293 -18.43 -7.60 -15.04
CA SER A 293 -19.86 -7.29 -15.12
C SER A 293 -20.23 -6.59 -16.43
N SER A 294 -19.97 -7.24 -17.55
CA SER A 294 -20.78 -7.04 -18.77
C SER A 294 -21.10 -8.38 -19.42
N GLU A 295 -21.93 -9.19 -18.77
CA GLU A 295 -23.05 -9.95 -19.38
C GLU A 295 -23.63 -10.94 -18.35
N GLY A 296 -24.79 -10.58 -17.78
CA GLY A 296 -25.81 -11.53 -17.32
C GLY A 296 -25.46 -12.49 -16.17
N ALA A 297 -25.55 -12.02 -14.92
CA ALA A 297 -25.83 -12.92 -13.79
C ALA A 297 -26.81 -12.26 -12.81
N ALA A 298 -28.10 -12.44 -13.09
CA ALA A 298 -29.13 -12.24 -12.08
C ALA A 298 -28.86 -13.19 -10.89
N SER A 299 -28.58 -12.60 -9.72
CA SER A 299 -28.80 -13.13 -8.36
C SER A 299 -28.69 -14.66 -8.19
N GLY A 300 -27.47 -15.13 -7.92
CA GLY A 300 -27.15 -16.55 -7.72
C GLY A 300 -26.56 -16.93 -6.35
N PHE A 301 -26.75 -16.14 -5.30
CA PHE A 301 -26.39 -16.49 -3.91
C PHE A 301 -27.51 -15.95 -3.01
N SER A 302 -28.35 -16.73 -2.30
CA SER A 302 -27.98 -17.73 -1.29
C SER A 302 -29.19 -18.63 -0.95
N ILE A 303 -29.54 -19.59 -1.80
CA ILE A 303 -30.61 -20.57 -1.49
C ILE A 303 -30.03 -21.84 -0.84
N ASN A 304 -28.77 -22.21 -1.16
CA ASN A 304 -28.18 -23.47 -0.71
C ASN A 304 -27.79 -23.49 0.79
N ILE A 305 -27.41 -22.35 1.38
CA ILE A 305 -27.05 -22.29 2.81
C ILE A 305 -28.30 -22.36 3.71
N ILE A 306 -29.43 -21.76 3.28
CA ILE A 306 -30.69 -21.78 4.03
C ILE A 306 -31.34 -23.18 4.01
N LEU A 307 -31.22 -23.90 2.89
CA LEU A 307 -31.73 -25.28 2.76
C LEU A 307 -30.99 -26.28 3.67
N ILE A 308 -29.67 -26.12 3.82
CA ILE A 308 -28.87 -27.03 4.67
C ILE A 308 -29.18 -26.80 6.15
N ALA A 309 -29.31 -25.55 6.60
CA ALA A 309 -29.67 -25.23 7.99
C ALA A 309 -31.10 -25.68 8.35
N GLY A 310 -32.06 -25.54 7.42
CA GLY A 310 -33.44 -26.00 7.61
C GLY A 310 -33.57 -27.52 7.70
N ALA A 311 -32.84 -28.26 6.86
CA ALA A 311 -32.87 -29.73 6.86
C ALA A 311 -32.30 -30.33 8.16
N VAL A 312 -31.22 -29.76 8.70
CA VAL A 312 -30.60 -30.23 9.96
C VAL A 312 -31.53 -30.02 11.16
N CYS A 313 -32.25 -28.90 11.21
CA CYS A 313 -33.22 -28.62 12.29
C CYS A 313 -34.41 -29.60 12.26
N ILE A 314 -34.92 -29.94 11.08
CA ILE A 314 -36.04 -30.87 10.93
C ILE A 314 -35.64 -32.29 11.38
N VAL A 315 -34.44 -32.74 11.01
CA VAL A 315 -33.93 -34.06 11.44
C VAL A 315 -33.78 -34.14 12.96
N LEU A 316 -33.25 -33.08 13.60
CA LEU A 316 -33.13 -33.01 15.06
C LEU A 316 -34.48 -33.04 15.77
N ILE A 317 -35.49 -32.33 15.25
CA ILE A 317 -36.85 -32.32 15.81
C ILE A 317 -37.50 -33.71 15.70
N ILE A 318 -37.32 -34.41 14.57
CA ILE A 318 -37.84 -35.77 14.38
C ILE A 318 -37.19 -36.76 15.36
N ILE A 319 -35.87 -36.66 15.58
CA ILE A 319 -35.14 -37.52 16.53
C ILE A 319 -35.65 -37.30 17.96
N ILE A 320 -35.91 -36.04 18.36
CA ILE A 320 -36.46 -35.70 19.68
C ILE A 320 -37.89 -36.25 19.83
N LEU A 321 -38.74 -36.10 18.81
CA LEU A 321 -40.11 -36.63 18.83
C LEU A 321 -40.13 -38.17 18.94
N LEU A 322 -39.27 -38.87 18.18
CA LEU A 322 -39.16 -40.32 18.24
C LEU A 322 -38.65 -40.81 19.60
N THR A 323 -37.70 -40.12 20.22
CA THR A 323 -37.22 -40.47 21.57
C THR A 323 -38.28 -40.24 22.64
N VAL A 324 -39.10 -39.18 22.53
CA VAL A 324 -40.23 -38.94 23.44
C VAL A 324 -41.34 -39.98 23.27
N ILE A 325 -41.69 -40.35 22.03
CA ILE A 325 -42.71 -41.37 21.74
C ILE A 325 -42.25 -42.76 22.21
N CYS A 326 -41.00 -43.13 21.97
CA CYS A 326 -40.43 -44.39 22.44
C CYS A 326 -40.34 -44.48 23.98
N ARG A 327 -40.19 -43.35 24.68
CA ARG A 327 -40.24 -43.29 26.15
C ARG A 327 -41.66 -43.42 26.70
N ARG A 328 -42.67 -42.85 26.03
CA ARG A 328 -44.08 -42.99 26.41
C ARG A 328 -44.65 -44.39 26.19
N LYS A 329 -44.13 -45.16 25.22
CA LYS A 329 -44.54 -46.56 25.00
C LYS A 329 -43.96 -47.56 26.02
N LYS A 330 -43.05 -47.13 26.89
CA LYS A 330 -42.37 -47.97 27.89
C LYS A 330 -42.74 -47.64 29.35
N SER A 331 -43.75 -46.80 29.61
CA SER A 331 -44.39 -46.64 30.92
C SER A 331 -45.84 -47.10 30.87
#